data_AF-A0A3B0UV00-F1
#
_entry.id   AF-A0A3B0UV00-F1
#
_cell.length_a   1.000
_cell.length_b   1.000
_cell.length_c   1.000
_cell.angle_alpha   90.00
_cell.angle_beta   90.00
_cell.angle_gamma   90.00
#
_symmetry.space_group_name_H-M   'P 1'
#
loop_
_entity.id
_entity.type
_entity.pdbx_description
1 polymer ?
#
loop_
_entity_poly.entity_id
_entity_poly.type
_entity_poly.pdbx_seq_one_letter_code
_entity_poly.pdbx_strand_id
1 'polypeptide(L)' 'MMDIKQFDIQIERVDDIPVVYGHLQKMDIQMIVDNTIMPHGNWQGLSPGWVITIWLVHILTQH' A
#
# COMPACT_ATOMS: atom_id res chain seq x y z
N MET A 1 -40.81 -14.59 19.03
CA MET A 1 -39.59 -15.09 18.37
C MET A 1 -38.87 -13.85 17.85
N MET A 2 -37.70 -13.50 18.39
CA MET A 2 -36.96 -12.32 17.94
C MET A 2 -36.12 -12.70 16.72
N ASP A 3 -36.32 -11.98 15.62
CA ASP A 3 -35.45 -12.04 14.45
C ASP A 3 -34.07 -11.49 14.82
N ILE A 4 -33.08 -12.38 14.90
CA ILE A 4 -31.69 -12.02 15.09
C ILE A 4 -31.14 -11.68 13.69
N LYS A 5 -30.83 -10.40 13.46
CA LYS A 5 -30.11 -9.99 12.25
C LYS A 5 -28.73 -10.65 12.25
N GLN A 6 -28.50 -11.55 11.30
CA GLN A 6 -27.18 -12.07 11.01
C GLN A 6 -26.33 -10.93 10.42
N PHE A 7 -25.23 -10.58 11.09
CA PHE A 7 -24.23 -9.67 10.53
C PHE A 7 -23.13 -10.50 9.87
N ASP A 8 -22.81 -10.17 8.61
CA ASP A 8 -21.60 -10.67 7.96
C ASP A 8 -20.42 -9.83 8.44
N ILE A 9 -19.63 -10.36 9.36
CA ILE A 9 -18.46 -9.69 9.92
C ILE A 9 -17.23 -10.19 9.18
N GLN A 10 -16.63 -9.33 8.36
CA GLN A 10 -15.36 -9.61 7.71
C GLN A 10 -14.22 -9.07 8.56
N ILE A 11 -13.24 -9.93 8.87
CA ILE A 11 -12.04 -9.57 9.62
C ILE A 11 -10.88 -9.53 8.63
N GLU A 12 -10.37 -8.33 8.35
CA GLU A 12 -9.19 -8.14 7.53
C GLU A 12 -7.94 -8.04 8.41
N ARG A 13 -6.89 -8.77 8.05
CA ARG A 13 -5.60 -8.71 8.74
C ARG A 13 -4.76 -7.58 8.16
N VAL A 14 -4.50 -6.58 8.99
CA VAL A 14 -3.77 -5.35 8.61
C VAL A 14 -2.31 -5.38 9.08
N ASP A 15 -1.93 -6.41 9.84
CA ASP A 15 -0.61 -6.54 10.46
C ASP A 15 0.52 -6.82 9.45
N ASP A 16 0.17 -7.29 8.25
CA ASP A 16 1.13 -7.52 7.17
C ASP A 16 1.58 -6.20 6.51
N ILE A 17 0.77 -5.12 6.59
CA ILE A 17 1.08 -3.82 5.99
C ILE A 17 2.36 -3.19 6.57
N PRO A 18 2.53 -3.02 7.90
CA PRO A 18 3.77 -2.50 8.48
C PRO A 18 5.00 -3.36 8.14
N VAL A 19 4.83 -4.69 8.04
CA VAL A 19 5.92 -5.62 7.73
C VAL A 19 6.39 -5.41 6.30
N VAL A 20 5.47 -5.39 5.33
CA VAL A 20 5.78 -5.15 3.91
C VAL A 20 6.39 -3.76 3.72
N TYR A 21 5.78 -2.72 4.30
CA TYR A 21 6.32 -1.36 4.20
C TYR A 21 7.73 -1.26 4.78
N GLY A 22 7.98 -1.83 5.97
CA GLY A 22 9.31 -1.86 6.57
C GLY A 22 10.37 -2.57 5.72
N HIS A 23 9.98 -3.59 4.94
CA HIS A 23 10.89 -4.23 3.97
C HIS A 23 11.20 -3.31 2.79
N LEU A 24 10.18 -2.66 2.21
CA LEU A 24 10.37 -1.72 1.11
C LEU A 24 11.23 -0.52 1.51
N GLN A 25 11.13 -0.07 2.76
CA GLN A 25 12.01 0.96 3.33
C GLN A 25 13.46 0.50 3.41
N LYS A 26 13.74 -0.72 3.91
CA LYS A 26 15.11 -1.28 3.96
C LYS A 26 15.73 -1.48 2.58
N MET A 27 14.90 -1.66 1.56
CA MET A 27 15.31 -1.81 0.16
C MET A 27 15.44 -0.46 -0.56
N ASP A 28 15.19 0.66 0.13
CA ASP A 28 15.23 2.02 -0.42
C ASP A 28 14.37 2.21 -1.69
N ILE A 29 13.27 1.46 -1.83
CA ILE A 29 12.48 1.40 -3.08
C ILE A 29 11.98 2.78 -3.51
N GLN A 30 11.43 3.56 -2.59
CA GLN A 30 10.95 4.91 -2.88
C GLN A 30 12.08 5.81 -3.42
N MET A 31 13.25 5.81 -2.76
CA MET A 31 14.39 6.62 -3.17
C MET A 31 14.94 6.16 -4.54
N ILE A 32 15.12 4.86 -4.74
CA ILE A 32 15.62 4.30 -6.00
C ILE A 32 14.71 4.71 -7.16
N VAL A 33 13.40 4.57 -6.99
CA VAL A 33 12.42 4.94 -8.01
C VAL A 33 12.45 6.44 -8.30
N ASP A 34 12.46 7.29 -7.28
CA ASP A 34 12.49 8.75 -7.48
C ASP A 34 13.78 9.22 -8.16
N ASN A 35 14.90 8.53 -7.94
CA ASN A 35 16.16 8.82 -8.60
C ASN A 35 16.24 8.27 -10.04
N THR A 36 15.41 7.28 -10.38
CA THR A 36 15.44 6.60 -11.68
C THR A 36 14.35 7.11 -12.63
N ILE A 37 13.20 7.52 -12.09
CA ILE A 37 12.04 7.93 -12.86
C ILE A 37 11.85 9.44 -12.76
N MET A 38 12.06 10.13 -13.87
CA MET A 38 11.71 11.54 -13.99
C MET A 38 10.18 11.68 -14.16
N PRO A 39 9.48 12.38 -13.25
CA PRO A 39 8.04 12.61 -13.40
C PRO A 39 7.74 13.43 -14.66
N HIS A 40 6.59 13.15 -15.29
CA HIS A 40 6.09 13.99 -16.38
C HIS A 40 5.76 15.40 -15.86
N GLY A 41 5.87 16.44 -16.70
CA GLY A 41 5.66 17.83 -16.28
C GLY A 41 4.28 18.17 -15.71
N ASN A 42 3.26 17.36 -16.03
CA ASN A 42 1.90 17.49 -15.48
C ASN A 42 1.67 16.64 -14.22
N TRP A 43 2.69 15.91 -13.74
CA TRP A 43 2.60 15.09 -12.54
C TRP A 43 2.46 15.98 -11.31
N GLN A 44 1.49 15.66 -10.46
CA GLN A 44 1.20 16.40 -9.22
C GLN A 44 0.86 15.41 -8.10
N GLY A 45 1.12 15.82 -6.85
CA GLY A 45 0.90 14.98 -5.68
C GLY A 45 2.16 14.20 -5.27
N LEU A 46 1.97 12.94 -4.85
CA LEU A 46 3.06 12.07 -4.39
C LEU A 46 4.07 11.82 -5.50
N SER A 47 5.35 11.68 -5.15
CA SER A 47 6.37 11.29 -6.12
C SER A 47 6.10 9.89 -6.68
N PRO A 48 6.61 9.56 -7.88
CA PRO A 48 6.48 8.20 -8.45
C PRO A 48 6.93 7.10 -7.49
N GLY A 49 8.01 7.33 -6.73
CA GLY A 49 8.52 6.40 -5.72
C GLY A 49 7.54 6.16 -4.59
N TRP A 50 6.86 7.20 -4.11
CA TRP A 50 5.81 7.05 -3.09
C TRP A 50 4.58 6.33 -3.64
N VAL A 51 4.14 6.66 -4.85
CA VAL A 51 3.00 5.98 -5.50
C VAL A 51 3.30 4.49 -5.67
N ILE A 52 4.47 4.15 -6.18
CA ILE A 52 4.90 2.76 -6.38
C ILE A 52 5.04 2.05 -5.04
N THR A 53 5.62 2.67 -4.02
CA THR A 53 5.76 2.05 -2.68
C THR A 53 4.40 1.73 -2.06
N ILE A 54 3.44 2.67 -2.11
CA ILE A 54 2.08 2.44 -1.60
C ILE A 54 1.35 1.36 -2.41
N TRP A 55 1.53 1.39 -3.74
CA TRP A 55 0.94 0.38 -4.61
C TRP A 55 1.50 -1.02 -4.33
N LEU A 56 2.81 -1.15 -4.12
CA LEU A 56 3.44 -2.41 -3.72
C LEU A 56 2.92 -2.91 -2.37
N VAL A 57 2.79 -2.02 -1.37
CA VAL A 57 2.17 -2.38 -0.08
C VAL A 57 0.77 -2.93 -0.33
N HIS A 58 -0.06 -2.23 -1.10
CA HIS A 58 -1.43 -2.66 -1.39
C HIS A 58 -1.47 -4.03 -2.07
N ILE A 59 -0.83 -4.21 -3.24
CA ILE A 59 -0.97 -5.45 -4.01
C ILE A 59 -0.36 -6.67 -3.31
N LEU A 60 0.64 -6.48 -2.45
CA LEU A 60 1.28 -7.57 -1.70
C LEU A 60 0.49 -7.99 -0.47
N THR A 61 -0.46 -7.18 0.01
CA THR A 61 -1.34 -7.50 1.14
C THR A 61 -2.78 -7.73 0.74
N GLN A 62 -3.12 -7.64 -0.56
CA GLN A 62 -4.45 -8.04 -1.04
C GLN A 62 -4.59 -9.57 -0.95
N HIS A 63 -5.70 -10.03 -0.37
CA HIS A 63 -6.10 -11.43 -0.26
C HIS A 63 -7.48 -11.66 -0.87
#